data_AF-A0A9X3ZJD8-F1
#
_entry.id   AF-A0A9X3ZJD8-F1
#
_cell.length_a   1.000
_cell.length_b   1.000
_cell.length_c   1.000
_cell.angle_alpha   90.00
_cell.angle_beta   90.00
_cell.angle_gamma   90.00
#
_symmetry.space_group_name_H-M   'P 1'
#
loop_
_entity.id
_entity.type
_entity.pdbx_description
1 polymer ?
#
loop_
_entity_poly.entity_id
_entity_poly.type
_entity_poly.pdbx_seq_one_letter_code
_entity_poly.pdbx_strand_id
1 'polypeptide(L)'
;MGPEAAIDLINRYISREHLDDIDANCPLMALPTDIAHAGPAARDAYRQVLETMVGFFEANLQRQSHMMSRQRALALSAICVGAMVLARTIDDEALKDEICEAARAFANSAIAEER
;
A
#
# COMPACT_ATOMS: atom_id res chain seq x y z
N MET A 1 8.77 -10.32 12.46
CA MET A 1 7.31 -10.57 12.47
C MET A 1 7.00 -11.42 11.25
N GLY A 2 5.93 -12.21 11.28
CA GLY A 2 5.57 -13.15 10.21
C GLY A 2 4.64 -12.54 9.16
N PRO A 3 4.11 -13.35 8.24
CA PRO A 3 3.14 -12.90 7.23
C PRO A 3 1.88 -12.25 7.83
N GLU A 4 1.54 -12.56 9.08
CA GLU A 4 0.43 -11.93 9.81
C GLU A 4 0.58 -10.42 9.91
N ALA A 5 1.80 -9.92 10.14
CA ALA A 5 2.03 -8.48 10.24
C ALA A 5 1.86 -7.76 8.88
N ALA A 6 2.15 -8.45 7.77
CA ALA A 6 1.87 -7.93 6.43
C ALA A 6 0.36 -7.88 6.15
N ILE A 7 -0.39 -8.90 6.56
CA ILE A 7 -1.85 -8.94 6.47
C ILE A 7 -2.48 -7.82 7.30
N ASP A 8 -2.02 -7.62 8.53
CA ASP A 8 -2.51 -6.55 9.41
C ASP A 8 -2.25 -5.16 8.81
N LEU A 9 -1.07 -4.94 8.22
CA LEU A 9 -0.77 -3.69 7.51
C LEU A 9 -1.74 -3.48 6.34
N ILE A 10 -1.95 -4.49 5.50
CA ILE A 10 -2.88 -4.41 4.36
C ILE A 10 -4.30 -4.04 4.82
N ASN A 11 -4.80 -4.73 5.84
CA ASN A 11 -6.17 -4.52 6.34
C ASN A 11 -6.36 -3.14 6.96
N ARG A 12 -5.32 -2.60 7.63
CA ARG A 12 -5.35 -1.23 8.17
C ARG A 12 -5.21 -0.18 7.08
N TYR A 13 -4.30 -0.39 6.14
CA TYR A 13 -4.01 0.58 5.08
C TYR A 13 -5.18 0.70 4.10
N ILE A 14 -5.79 -0.43 3.72
CA ILE A 14 -6.98 -0.49 2.86
C ILE A 14 -8.22 -0.61 3.75
N SER A 15 -8.53 0.49 4.44
CA SER A 15 -9.69 0.59 5.33
C SER A 15 -10.42 1.90 5.12
N ARG A 16 -11.71 1.92 5.46
CA ARG A 16 -12.51 3.15 5.43
C ARG A 16 -12.03 4.18 6.44
N GLU A 17 -11.56 3.72 7.61
CA GLU A 17 -10.91 4.57 8.59
C GLU A 17 -9.70 5.31 8.00
N HIS A 18 -8.82 4.61 7.26
CA HIS A 18 -7.68 5.27 6.60
C HIS A 18 -8.08 6.10 5.38
N LEU A 19 -9.19 5.78 4.72
CA LEU A 19 -9.72 6.54 3.60
C LEU A 19 -10.31 7.89 4.02
N ASP A 20 -11.02 7.89 5.16
CA ASP A 20 -11.73 9.04 5.70
C ASP A 20 -10.83 9.93 6.57
N ASP A 21 -9.65 9.44 6.98
CA ASP A 21 -8.66 10.21 7.73
C ASP A 21 -7.94 11.21 6.83
N ILE A 22 -8.54 12.39 6.67
CA ILE A 22 -8.02 13.48 5.84
C ILE A 22 -6.70 14.04 6.42
N ASP A 23 -6.52 14.00 7.74
CA ASP A 23 -5.43 14.66 8.46
C ASP A 23 -4.20 13.76 8.67
N ALA A 24 -4.35 12.44 8.71
CA ALA A 24 -3.25 11.46 8.87
C ALA A 24 -3.03 10.57 7.63
N ASN A 25 -3.12 11.15 6.45
CA ASN A 25 -2.90 10.41 5.22
C ASN A 25 -1.44 9.99 5.02
N CYS A 26 -1.22 8.73 4.64
CA CYS A 26 0.08 8.30 4.13
C CYS A 26 0.49 9.21 2.95
N PRO A 27 1.69 9.81 2.93
CA PRO A 27 2.07 10.74 1.87
C PRO A 27 2.09 10.08 0.49
N LEU A 28 2.25 8.75 0.44
CA LEU A 28 2.22 7.95 -0.79
C LEU A 28 0.86 7.99 -1.51
N MET A 29 -0.24 8.16 -0.78
CA MET A 29 -1.57 8.35 -1.39
C MET A 29 -1.96 9.83 -1.50
N ALA A 30 -1.49 10.67 -0.57
CA ALA A 30 -1.91 12.07 -0.51
C ALA A 30 -1.25 12.97 -1.56
N LEU A 31 0.04 12.76 -1.84
CA LEU A 31 0.88 13.71 -2.57
C LEU A 31 1.51 13.19 -3.88
N PRO A 32 1.04 12.11 -4.55
CA PRO A 32 1.77 11.56 -5.69
C PRO A 32 1.93 12.57 -6.84
N THR A 33 0.88 13.33 -7.15
CA THR A 33 0.90 14.36 -8.21
C THR A 33 1.80 15.54 -7.84
N ASP A 34 1.69 16.05 -6.61
CA ASP A 34 2.50 17.19 -6.16
C ASP A 34 3.99 16.84 -6.17
N ILE A 35 4.32 15.63 -5.71
CA ILE A 35 5.70 15.14 -5.67
C ILE A 35 6.27 14.94 -7.08
N ALA A 36 5.46 14.53 -8.06
CA ALA A 36 5.89 14.40 -9.45
C ALA A 36 6.39 15.75 -10.02
N HIS A 37 5.81 16.86 -9.58
CA HIS A 37 6.20 18.21 -9.97
C HIS A 37 7.18 18.89 -9.00
N ALA A 38 7.47 18.27 -7.86
CA ALA A 38 8.34 18.82 -6.83
C ALA A 38 9.84 18.69 -7.15
N GLY A 39 10.67 19.37 -6.36
CA GLY A 39 12.13 19.33 -6.47
C GLY A 39 12.75 18.00 -5.99
N PRO A 40 14.06 17.78 -6.25
CA PRO A 40 14.75 16.53 -5.94
C PRO A 40 14.64 16.10 -4.47
N ALA A 41 14.70 17.05 -3.52
CA ALA A 41 14.63 16.77 -2.09
C ALA A 41 13.27 16.15 -1.69
N ALA A 42 12.17 16.67 -2.22
CA ALA A 42 10.83 16.15 -1.93
C ALA A 42 10.63 14.75 -2.53
N ARG A 43 11.10 14.53 -3.76
CA ARG A 43 11.07 13.19 -4.40
C ARG A 43 11.92 12.17 -3.64
N ASP A 44 13.06 12.59 -3.09
CA ASP A 44 13.91 11.73 -2.28
C ASP A 44 13.23 11.31 -0.98
N ALA A 45 12.63 12.26 -0.25
CA ALA A 45 11.85 11.98 0.95
C ALA A 45 10.67 11.02 0.65
N TYR A 46 9.95 11.26 -0.45
CA TYR A 46 8.86 10.38 -0.88
C TYR A 46 9.34 8.95 -1.19
N ARG A 47 10.48 8.82 -1.88
CA ARG A 47 11.12 7.51 -2.12
C ARG A 47 11.44 6.81 -0.80
N GLN A 48 11.97 7.51 0.21
CA GLN A 48 12.29 6.92 1.51
C GLN A 48 11.05 6.37 2.22
N VAL A 49 9.90 7.04 2.12
CA VAL A 49 8.64 6.52 2.67
C VAL A 49 8.20 5.25 1.93
N LEU A 50 8.28 5.24 0.60
CA LEU A 50 7.98 4.04 -0.19
C LEU A 50 8.90 2.89 0.20
N GLU A 51 10.21 3.12 0.27
CA GLU A 51 11.19 2.10 0.66
C GLU A 51 10.95 1.57 2.07
N THR A 52 10.45 2.41 2.99
CA THR A 52 10.06 1.97 4.34
C THR A 52 8.89 0.99 4.29
N MET A 53 7.87 1.28 3.47
CA MET A 53 6.72 0.39 3.29
C MET A 53 7.13 -0.92 2.60
N VAL A 54 7.96 -0.84 1.57
CA VAL A 54 8.47 -2.01 0.84
C VAL A 54 9.33 -2.88 1.77
N GLY A 55 10.26 -2.28 2.51
CA GLY A 55 11.10 -3.00 3.47
C GLY A 55 10.29 -3.69 4.58
N PHE A 56 9.17 -3.09 5.00
CA PHE A 56 8.25 -3.75 5.91
C PHE A 56 7.67 -5.03 5.30
N PHE A 57 7.17 -5.00 4.06
CA PHE A 57 6.67 -6.22 3.42
C PHE A 57 7.79 -7.24 3.20
N GLU A 58 8.96 -6.83 2.70
CA GLU A 58 10.10 -7.72 2.49
C GLU A 58 10.48 -8.50 3.75
N ALA A 59 10.51 -7.83 4.90
CA ALA A 59 10.86 -8.43 6.19
C ALA A 59 9.82 -9.44 6.72
N ASN A 60 8.57 -9.34 6.26
CA ASN A 60 7.45 -10.14 6.73
C ASN A 60 7.01 -11.23 5.73
N LEU A 61 7.52 -11.21 4.50
CA LEU A 61 7.36 -12.28 3.47
C LEU A 61 8.44 -13.36 3.65
N GLN A 62 8.40 -14.09 4.77
CA GLN A 62 9.54 -14.87 5.28
C GLN A 62 9.93 -16.15 4.50
N ARG A 63 9.44 -16.39 3.28
CA ARG A 63 9.60 -17.70 2.60
C ARG A 63 10.12 -17.68 1.17
N GLN A 64 10.51 -16.51 0.65
CA GLN A 64 10.95 -16.36 -0.74
C GLN A 64 12.44 -16.03 -0.88
N SER A 65 12.98 -16.23 -2.08
CA SER A 65 14.27 -15.62 -2.43
C SER A 65 14.16 -14.09 -2.35
N HIS A 66 15.26 -13.42 -2.01
CA HIS A 66 15.28 -11.97 -1.82
C HIS A 66 14.71 -11.18 -3.01
N MET A 67 15.00 -11.62 -4.25
CA MET A 67 14.47 -10.97 -5.46
C MET A 67 12.96 -11.09 -5.58
N MET A 68 12.40 -12.28 -5.27
CA MET A 68 10.96 -12.50 -5.32
C MET A 68 10.24 -11.74 -4.21
N SER A 69 10.83 -11.71 -3.01
CA SER A 69 10.31 -10.94 -1.86
C SER A 69 10.21 -9.45 -2.19
N ARG A 70 11.25 -8.85 -2.79
CA ARG A 70 11.22 -7.43 -3.20
C ARG A 70 10.19 -7.13 -4.26
N GLN A 71 10.10 -7.95 -5.31
CA GLN A 71 9.12 -7.74 -6.36
C GLN A 71 7.68 -7.80 -5.81
N ARG A 72 7.41 -8.76 -4.92
CA ARG A 72 6.11 -8.88 -4.27
C ARG A 72 5.83 -7.73 -3.31
N ALA A 73 6.81 -7.31 -2.51
CA ALA A 73 6.69 -6.17 -1.62
C ALA A 73 6.34 -4.88 -2.38
N LEU A 74 7.02 -4.62 -3.52
CA LEU A 74 6.70 -3.51 -4.41
C LEU A 74 5.28 -3.60 -4.95
N ALA A 75 4.83 -4.79 -5.37
CA ALA A 75 3.47 -4.99 -5.86
C ALA A 75 2.42 -4.73 -4.76
N LEU A 76 2.63 -5.26 -3.56
CA LEU A 76 1.76 -5.03 -2.40
C LEU A 76 1.68 -3.53 -2.06
N SER A 77 2.83 -2.85 -2.00
CA SER A 77 2.87 -1.40 -1.78
C SER A 77 2.09 -0.63 -2.86
N ALA A 78 2.27 -0.98 -4.13
CA ALA A 78 1.55 -0.34 -5.24
C ALA A 78 0.03 -0.57 -5.17
N ILE A 79 -0.41 -1.78 -4.79
CA ILE A 79 -1.83 -2.12 -4.65
C ILE A 79 -2.45 -1.34 -3.47
N CYS A 80 -1.80 -1.35 -2.31
CA CYS A 80 -2.26 -0.60 -1.15
C CYS A 80 -2.39 0.90 -1.47
N VAL A 81 -1.35 1.51 -2.03
CA VAL A 81 -1.36 2.94 -2.38
C VAL A 81 -2.39 3.23 -3.47
N GLY A 82 -2.37 2.46 -4.56
CA GLY A 82 -3.22 2.69 -5.74
C GLY A 82 -4.71 2.53 -5.43
N ALA A 83 -5.09 1.54 -4.63
CA ALA A 83 -6.47 1.34 -4.20
C ALA A 83 -7.00 2.56 -3.44
N MET A 84 -6.21 3.08 -2.50
CA MET A 84 -6.60 4.25 -1.70
C MET A 84 -6.65 5.53 -2.52
N VAL A 85 -5.73 5.70 -3.47
CA VAL A 85 -5.77 6.83 -4.42
C VAL A 85 -7.06 6.79 -5.25
N LEU A 86 -7.41 5.63 -5.82
CA LEU A 86 -8.63 5.49 -6.61
C LEU A 86 -9.89 5.71 -5.77
N ALA A 87 -10.02 5.02 -4.64
CA ALA A 87 -11.18 5.13 -3.76
C ALA A 87 -11.40 6.58 -3.26
N ARG A 88 -10.33 7.35 -3.03
CA ARG A 88 -10.45 8.74 -2.57
C ARG A 88 -10.90 9.71 -3.67
N THR A 89 -10.79 9.33 -4.94
CA THR A 89 -11.07 10.21 -6.10
C THR A 89 -12.46 10.03 -6.70
N ILE A 90 -13.25 9.10 -6.17
CA ILE A 90 -14.58 8.74 -6.67
C ILE A 90 -15.62 9.23 -5.66
N ASP A 91 -16.81 9.64 -6.08
CA ASP A 91 -17.90 10.04 -5.16
C ASP A 91 -18.87 8.89 -4.85
N ASP A 92 -18.91 7.86 -5.69
CA ASP A 92 -19.74 6.66 -5.51
C ASP A 92 -19.19 5.77 -4.38
N GLU A 93 -19.84 5.84 -3.21
CA GLU A 93 -19.48 5.06 -2.02
C GLU A 93 -19.50 3.55 -2.25
N ALA A 94 -20.39 3.02 -3.10
CA ALA A 94 -20.43 1.58 -3.38
C ALA A 94 -19.19 1.15 -4.17
N LEU A 95 -18.78 1.95 -5.16
CA LEU A 95 -17.58 1.68 -5.94
C LEU A 95 -16.30 1.84 -5.11
N LYS A 96 -16.26 2.78 -4.15
CA LYS A 96 -15.15 2.89 -3.19
C LYS A 96 -14.96 1.61 -2.39
N ASP A 97 -16.06 1.11 -1.81
CA ASP A 97 -16.05 -0.10 -0.99
C ASP A 97 -15.63 -1.31 -1.85
N GLU A 98 -16.13 -1.41 -3.09
CA GLU A 98 -15.74 -2.47 -4.04
C GLU A 98 -14.24 -2.45 -4.37
N ILE A 99 -13.66 -1.27 -4.65
CA ILE A 99 -12.22 -1.11 -4.91
C ILE A 99 -11.39 -1.57 -3.70
N CYS A 100 -11.75 -1.09 -2.51
CA CYS A 100 -11.06 -1.44 -1.27
C CYS A 100 -11.15 -2.94 -0.98
N GLU A 101 -12.33 -3.55 -1.16
CA GLU A 101 -12.52 -4.98 -0.95
C GLU A 101 -11.71 -5.82 -1.94
N ALA A 102 -11.77 -5.50 -3.24
CA ALA A 102 -11.04 -6.20 -4.28
C ALA A 102 -9.52 -6.13 -4.07
N ALA A 103 -9.00 -4.93 -3.79
CA ALA A 103 -7.57 -4.73 -3.56
C ALA A 103 -7.08 -5.47 -2.31
N ARG A 104 -7.84 -5.40 -1.21
CA ARG A 104 -7.52 -6.09 0.04
C ARG A 104 -7.57 -7.61 -0.13
N ALA A 105 -8.57 -8.14 -0.82
CA ALA A 105 -8.70 -9.57 -1.09
C ALA A 105 -7.50 -10.09 -1.89
N PHE A 106 -7.13 -9.40 -2.98
CA PHE A 106 -5.98 -9.76 -3.80
C PHE A 106 -4.66 -9.62 -3.04
N ALA A 107 -4.46 -8.54 -2.30
CA ALA A 107 -3.22 -8.33 -1.53
C ALA A 107 -3.04 -9.42 -0.45
N ASN A 108 -4.12 -9.82 0.23
CA ASN A 108 -4.08 -10.91 1.19
C ASN A 108 -3.85 -12.28 0.51
N SER A 109 -4.42 -12.55 -0.66
CA SER A 109 -4.17 -13.80 -1.39
C SER A 109 -2.72 -13.90 -1.87
N ALA A 110 -2.12 -12.78 -2.28
CA ALA A 110 -0.71 -12.72 -2.66
C ALA A 110 0.27 -13.02 -1.50
N ILE A 111 -0.21 -12.99 -0.25
CA ILE A 111 0.51 -13.49 0.93
C ILE A 111 0.15 -14.96 1.21
N ALA A 112 -1.13 -15.33 1.02
CA ALA A 112 -1.68 -16.64 1.40
C ALA A 112 -1.40 -17.78 0.39
N GLU A 113 -1.09 -17.50 -0.87
CA GLU A 113 -0.70 -18.48 -1.91
C GLU A 113 0.57 -19.32 -1.59
N GLU A 114 1.05 -19.23 -0.34
CA GLU A 114 2.26 -19.88 0.18
C GLU A 114 1.99 -20.84 1.33
N ARG A 115 0.71 -21.22 1.53
CA ARG A 115 0.33 -22.36 2.36
C ARG A 115 0.37 -23.66 1.59
#